data_AF-A0A4Q2IQR5-F1
#
_entry.id   AF-A0A4Q2IQR5-F1
#
_cell.length_a   1.000
_cell.length_b   1.000
_cell.length_c   1.000
_cell.angle_alpha   90.00
_cell.angle_beta   90.00
_cell.angle_gamma   90.00
#
_symmetry.space_group_name_H-M   'P 1'
#
loop_
_entity.id
_entity.type
_entity.pdbx_description
1 polymer ?
#
loop_
_entity_poly.entity_id
_entity_poly.type
_entity_poly.pdbx_seq_one_letter_code
_entity_poly.pdbx_strand_id
1 'polypeptide(L)'
;MQPALPSTIIAALALALAGYATGRAAPAPFDVVVRGPAAGCTIEVGGRTVTPQELLGTAGPEAKPGRSARILLNTNDVPYRCIGGAIYSLQSAGFEEVIVLDPQRRPLM
;
A
#
# COMPACT_ATOMS: atom_id res chain seq x y z
N MET A 1 -18.42 26.54 -48.62
CA MET A 1 -19.27 26.83 -47.45
C MET A 1 -18.75 25.99 -46.28
N GLN A 2 -17.91 26.56 -45.42
CA GLN A 2 -17.43 25.89 -44.20
C GLN A 2 -18.26 26.39 -43.01
N PRO A 3 -18.85 25.52 -42.18
CA PRO A 3 -19.52 25.95 -40.97
C PRO A 3 -18.47 26.31 -39.92
N ALA A 4 -18.46 27.58 -39.50
CA ALA A 4 -17.72 28.02 -38.33
C ALA A 4 -18.42 27.46 -37.09
N LEU A 5 -17.79 26.50 -36.42
CA LEU A 5 -18.26 25.98 -35.13
C LEU A 5 -18.14 27.10 -34.08
N PRO A 6 -19.20 27.36 -33.29
CA PRO A 6 -19.19 28.44 -32.30
C PRO A 6 -18.18 28.15 -31.18
N SER A 7 -17.28 29.09 -30.92
CA SER A 7 -16.17 29.01 -29.93
C SER A 7 -16.59 28.58 -28.52
N THR A 8 -17.87 28.66 -28.19
CA THR A 8 -18.44 28.22 -26.90
C THR A 8 -18.39 26.71 -26.70
N ILE A 9 -18.49 25.92 -27.77
CA ILE A 9 -18.45 24.44 -27.69
C ILE A 9 -17.04 23.96 -27.34
N ILE A 10 -16.00 24.63 -27.87
CA ILE A 10 -14.60 24.28 -27.62
C ILE A 10 -14.23 24.56 -26.15
N ALA A 11 -14.70 25.69 -25.59
CA ALA A 11 -14.45 26.05 -24.21
C ALA A 11 -15.10 25.06 -23.22
N ALA A 12 -16.34 24.63 -23.48
CA ALA A 12 -17.05 23.67 -22.63
C ALA A 12 -16.37 22.29 -22.61
N LEU A 13 -15.82 21.84 -23.75
CA LEU A 13 -15.11 20.57 -23.84
C LEU A 13 -13.79 20.59 -23.06
N ALA A 14 -13.07 21.72 -23.09
CA ALA A 14 -11.81 21.88 -22.36
C ALA A 14 -12.01 21.85 -20.83
N LEU A 15 -13.10 22.46 -20.32
CA LEU A 15 -13.46 22.42 -18.90
C LEU A 15 -13.89 21.01 -18.44
N ALA A 16 -14.60 20.26 -19.28
CA ALA A 16 -15.00 18.88 -18.98
C ALA A 16 -13.78 17.93 -18.90
N LEU A 17 -12.78 18.12 -19.78
CA LEU A 17 -11.55 17.33 -19.77
C LEU A 17 -10.62 17.69 -18.60
N ALA A 18 -10.57 18.97 -18.21
CA ALA A 18 -9.80 19.40 -17.04
C ALA A 18 -10.37 18.84 -15.72
N GLY A 19 -11.69 18.66 -15.62
CA GLY A 19 -12.35 18.04 -14.47
C GLY A 19 -12.01 16.55 -14.30
N TYR A 20 -11.77 15.83 -15.41
CA TYR A 20 -11.53 14.39 -15.41
C TYR A 20 -10.11 14.01 -14.95
N ALA A 21 -9.16 14.95 -15.01
CA ALA A 21 -7.76 14.70 -14.68
C ALA A 21 -7.44 14.81 -13.18
N THR A 22 -8.42 15.11 -12.32
CA THR A 22 -8.24 15.05 -10.85
C THR A 22 -8.40 13.60 -10.36
N GLY A 23 -7.61 12.69 -10.93
CA GLY A 23 -7.43 11.35 -10.39
C GLY A 23 -6.87 11.47 -8.98
N ARG A 24 -7.70 11.20 -7.97
CA ARG A 24 -7.26 11.12 -6.58
C ARG A 24 -6.15 10.08 -6.50
N ALA A 25 -4.93 10.51 -6.22
CA ALA A 25 -3.83 9.59 -5.95
C ALA A 25 -4.25 8.66 -4.81
N ALA A 26 -4.04 7.36 -4.99
CA ALA A 26 -4.36 6.38 -3.96
C ALA A 26 -3.62 6.72 -2.65
N PRO A 27 -4.24 6.50 -1.47
CA PRO A 27 -3.55 6.69 -0.21
C PRO A 27 -2.25 5.91 -0.16
N ALA A 28 -1.21 6.50 0.43
CA ALA A 28 0.04 5.79 0.66
C ALA A 28 -0.19 4.59 1.59
N PRO A 29 0.42 3.42 1.29
CA PRO A 29 0.24 2.24 2.09
C PRO A 29 0.84 2.43 3.49
N PHE A 30 0.35 1.65 4.44
CA PHE A 30 0.96 1.48 5.74
C PHE A 30 2.13 0.51 5.65
N ASP A 31 3.35 1.02 5.75
CA ASP A 31 4.57 0.23 5.57
C ASP A 31 5.02 -0.46 6.87
N VAL A 32 5.32 -1.76 6.75
CA VAL A 32 5.88 -2.60 7.80
C VAL A 32 7.09 -3.33 7.25
N VAL A 33 8.16 -3.44 8.03
CA VAL A 33 9.32 -4.25 7.68
C VAL A 33 9.34 -5.49 8.56
N VAL A 34 9.50 -6.67 7.95
CA VAL A 34 9.66 -7.92 8.70
C VAL A 34 11.09 -8.41 8.50
N ARG A 35 11.77 -8.75 9.59
CA ARG A 35 13.16 -9.20 9.58
C ARG A 35 13.35 -10.40 10.49
N GLY A 36 14.49 -11.06 10.32
CA GLY A 36 15.01 -12.02 11.27
C GLY A 36 14.49 -13.45 11.08
N PRO A 37 15.16 -14.40 11.75
CA PRO A 37 14.89 -15.81 11.59
C PRO A 37 13.63 -16.21 12.35
N ALA A 38 13.16 -17.40 12.00
CA ALA A 38 11.94 -18.01 12.47
C ALA A 38 11.66 -17.87 13.99
N ALA A 39 12.69 -18.04 14.83
CA ALA A 39 12.57 -18.03 16.30
C ALA A 39 12.51 -16.61 16.92
N GLY A 40 12.78 -15.57 16.15
CA GLY A 40 12.92 -14.20 16.65
C GLY A 40 12.63 -13.16 15.60
N CYS A 41 11.57 -13.38 14.81
CA CYS A 41 11.17 -12.43 13.78
C CYS A 41 10.79 -11.09 14.42
N THR A 42 11.34 -10.01 13.87
CA THR A 42 11.05 -8.65 14.29
C THR A 42 10.17 -7.98 13.27
N ILE A 43 9.25 -7.15 13.76
CA ILE A 43 8.36 -6.32 12.95
C ILE A 43 8.74 -4.88 13.25
N GLU A 44 8.98 -4.08 12.22
CA GLU A 44 9.30 -2.66 12.36
C GLU A 44 8.22 -1.81 11.68
N VAL A 45 7.79 -0.75 12.36
CA VAL A 45 6.87 0.26 11.84
C VAL A 45 7.49 1.63 12.06
N GLY A 46 7.69 2.41 10.99
CA GLY A 46 8.31 3.74 11.09
C GLY A 46 9.71 3.73 11.75
N GLY A 47 10.47 2.64 11.58
CA GLY A 47 11.80 2.47 12.18
C GLY A 47 11.80 1.98 13.64
N ARG A 48 10.64 1.72 14.24
CA ARG A 48 10.54 1.14 15.59
C ARG A 48 10.15 -0.34 15.52
N THR A 49 10.91 -1.17 16.23
CA THR A 49 10.52 -2.57 16.45
C THR A 49 9.28 -2.63 17.33
N VAL A 50 8.31 -3.43 16.92
CA VAL A 50 7.05 -3.65 17.62
C VAL A 50 6.81 -5.15 17.76
N THR A 51 6.16 -5.53 18.85
CA THR A 51 5.58 -6.86 19.03
C THR A 51 4.34 -7.03 18.16
N PRO A 52 3.87 -8.26 17.90
CA PRO A 52 2.62 -8.48 17.18
C PRO A 52 1.40 -7.79 17.81
N GLN A 53 1.37 -7.67 19.14
CA GLN A 53 0.28 -7.00 19.87
C GLN A 53 0.33 -5.48 19.70
N GLU A 54 1.54 -4.89 19.75
CA GLU A 54 1.74 -3.46 19.48
C GLU A 54 1.48 -3.11 18.02
N LEU A 55 1.77 -4.03 17.10
CA LEU A 55 1.44 -3.86 15.69
C LEU A 55 -0.07 -3.64 15.51
N LEU A 56 -0.92 -4.45 16.14
CA LEU A 56 -2.38 -4.29 16.07
C LEU A 56 -2.83 -2.90 16.57
N GLY A 57 -2.30 -2.48 17.73
CA GLY A 57 -2.62 -1.16 18.30
C GLY A 57 -2.14 0.01 17.43
N THR A 58 -1.02 -0.16 16.73
CA THR A 58 -0.46 0.87 15.84
C THR A 58 -1.14 0.88 14.47
N ALA A 59 -1.48 -0.29 13.93
CA ALA A 59 -2.04 -0.47 12.61
C ALA A 59 -3.54 -0.18 12.54
N GLY A 60 -4.29 -0.50 13.60
CA GLY A 60 -5.76 -0.33 13.63
C GLY A 60 -6.25 1.09 13.30
N PRO A 61 -5.73 2.15 13.92
CA PRO A 61 -6.10 3.53 13.60
C PRO A 61 -5.75 3.96 12.16
N GLU A 62 -4.78 3.28 11.54
CA GLU A 62 -4.30 3.57 10.19
C GLU A 62 -5.11 2.85 9.10
N ALA A 63 -5.81 1.77 9.46
CA ALA A 63 -6.66 0.96 8.57
C ALA A 63 -7.95 1.72 8.20
N LYS A 64 -7.86 2.52 7.14
CA LYS A 64 -8.98 3.31 6.59
C LYS A 64 -9.45 2.72 5.26
N PRO A 65 -10.72 2.90 4.86
CA PRO A 65 -11.22 2.41 3.58
C PRO A 65 -10.34 2.83 2.40
N GLY A 66 -9.99 1.88 1.54
CA GLY A 66 -9.14 2.11 0.37
C GLY A 66 -7.65 2.32 0.66
N ARG A 67 -7.19 2.13 1.90
CA ARG A 67 -5.77 2.12 2.24
C ARG A 67 -5.26 0.69 2.40
N SER A 68 -4.15 0.39 1.74
CA SER A 68 -3.48 -0.91 1.85
C SER A 68 -2.35 -0.89 2.88
N ALA A 69 -1.93 -2.06 3.32
CA ALA A 69 -0.69 -2.25 4.05
C ALA A 69 0.36 -2.89 3.13
N ARG A 70 1.63 -2.64 3.41
CA ARG A 70 2.75 -3.17 2.65
C ARG A 70 3.79 -3.77 3.59
N ILE A 71 4.15 -5.01 3.34
CA ILE A 71 5.21 -5.73 4.04
C ILE A 71 6.47 -5.71 3.17
N LEU A 72 7.54 -5.16 3.72
CA LEU A 72 8.88 -5.19 3.14
C LEU A 72 9.71 -6.27 3.85
N LEU A 73 10.32 -7.17 3.09
CA LEU A 73 11.12 -8.25 3.65
C LEU A 73 12.20 -8.71 2.66
N ASN A 74 13.08 -9.61 3.14
CA ASN A 74 13.94 -10.43 2.30
C ASN A 74 13.50 -11.89 2.48
N THR A 75 13.01 -12.55 1.42
CA THR A 75 12.51 -13.93 1.50
C THR A 75 13.62 -14.95 1.80
N ASN A 76 14.89 -14.58 1.63
CA ASN A 76 16.02 -15.44 2.03
C ASN A 76 16.20 -15.48 3.55
N ASP A 77 15.82 -14.40 4.25
CA ASP A 77 16.06 -14.25 5.69
C ASP A 77 14.79 -14.51 6.52
N VAL A 78 13.62 -14.21 5.94
CA VAL A 78 12.34 -14.23 6.63
C VAL A 78 11.55 -15.47 6.26
N PRO A 79 11.29 -16.39 7.19
CA PRO A 79 10.53 -17.59 6.92
C PRO A 79 9.03 -17.30 6.80
N TYR A 80 8.33 -18.11 5.99
CA TYR A 80 6.90 -17.96 5.69
C TYR A 80 6.00 -17.77 6.91
N ARG A 81 6.31 -18.39 8.05
CA ARG A 81 5.50 -18.22 9.27
C ARG A 81 5.47 -16.78 9.77
N CYS A 82 6.56 -16.03 9.61
CA CYS A 82 6.65 -14.65 10.05
C CYS A 82 5.94 -13.70 9.08
N ILE A 83 6.02 -14.02 7.78
CA ILE A 83 5.25 -13.34 6.74
C ILE A 83 3.75 -13.53 7.01
N GLY A 84 3.32 -14.78 7.23
CA GLY A 84 1.93 -15.13 7.53
C GLY A 84 1.41 -14.46 8.80
N GLY A 85 2.23 -14.42 9.86
CA GLY A 85 1.88 -13.71 11.09
C GLY A 85 1.68 -12.20 10.87
N ALA A 86 2.56 -11.55 10.11
CA ALA A 86 2.42 -10.14 9.79
C ALA A 86 1.17 -9.85 8.91
N ILE A 87 0.91 -10.70 7.91
CA ILE A 87 -0.32 -10.60 7.08
C ILE A 87 -1.56 -10.72 7.97
N TYR A 88 -1.62 -11.75 8.80
CA TYR A 88 -2.74 -11.99 9.70
C TYR A 88 -3.00 -10.80 10.64
N SER A 89 -1.94 -10.26 11.25
CA SER A 89 -2.06 -9.09 12.13
C SER A 89 -2.56 -7.85 11.39
N LEU A 90 -2.06 -7.58 10.19
CA LEU A 90 -2.51 -6.42 9.41
C LEU A 90 -3.96 -6.55 8.94
N GLN A 91 -4.38 -7.74 8.50
CA GLN A 91 -5.78 -8.00 8.15
C GLN A 91 -6.69 -7.89 9.37
N SER A 92 -6.25 -8.40 10.53
CA SER A 92 -6.98 -8.28 11.80
C SER A 92 -7.07 -6.83 12.28
N ALA A 93 -6.12 -5.97 11.90
CA ALA A 93 -6.19 -4.54 12.14
C ALA A 93 -7.18 -3.81 11.22
N GLY A 94 -7.67 -4.46 10.16
CA GLY A 94 -8.70 -3.93 9.26
C GLY A 94 -8.21 -3.56 7.85
N PHE A 95 -6.97 -3.89 7.47
CA PHE A 95 -6.50 -3.66 6.10
C PHE A 95 -7.09 -4.70 5.15
N GLU A 96 -7.80 -4.25 4.11
CA GLU A 96 -8.41 -5.11 3.08
C GLU A 96 -7.38 -5.71 2.12
N GLU A 97 -6.29 -4.97 1.86
CA GLU A 97 -5.20 -5.38 0.99
C GLU A 97 -3.87 -5.32 1.74
N VAL A 98 -3.11 -6.41 1.68
CA VAL A 98 -1.74 -6.50 2.21
C VAL A 98 -0.80 -6.93 1.10
N ILE A 99 0.09 -6.02 0.71
CA ILE A 99 1.05 -6.23 -0.39
C ILE A 99 2.37 -6.70 0.21
N VAL A 100 2.90 -7.84 -0.24
CA VAL A 100 4.22 -8.32 0.20
C VAL A 100 5.24 -8.05 -0.89
N LEU A 101 6.29 -7.32 -0.54
CA LEU A 101 7.39 -6.98 -1.43
C LEU A 101 8.69 -7.56 -0.91
N ASP A 102 9.42 -8.22 -1.81
CA ASP A 102 10.82 -8.56 -1.63
C ASP A 102 11.66 -7.78 -2.65
N PRO A 103 12.23 -6.63 -2.26
CA PRO A 103 13.04 -5.81 -3.17
C PRO A 103 14.33 -6.48 -3.61
N GLN A 104 14.79 -7.53 -2.89
CA GLN A 104 16.05 -8.22 -3.17
C GLN A 104 15.85 -9.44 -4.06
N ARG A 105 14.60 -9.90 -4.24
CA ARG A 105 14.30 -11.02 -5.12
C ARG A 105 14.44 -10.59 -6.57
N ARG A 106 15.46 -11.12 -7.27
CA ARG A 106 15.53 -10.99 -8.72
C ARG A 106 14.35 -11.72 -9.36
N PRO A 107 13.71 -11.15 -10.40
CA PRO A 107 12.73 -11.88 -11.18
C PRO A 107 13.39 -13.12 -11.78
N LEU A 108 12.71 -14.25 -11.71
CA LEU A 108 13.14 -15.47 -12.39
C LEU A 108 13.07 -15.19 -13.89
N MET A 109 14.24 -15.13 -14.54
CA MET A 109 14.36 -15.07 -16.00
C MET A 109 14.04 -16.43 -16.62
#